data_AF-A0A958VD07-F1
#
_entry.id   AF-A0A958VD07-F1
#
_cell.length_a   1.000
_cell.length_b   1.000
_cell.length_c   1.000
_cell.angle_alpha   90.00
_cell.angle_beta   90.00
_cell.angle_gamma   90.00
#
_symmetry.space_group_name_H-M   'P 1'
#
loop_
_entity.id
_entity.type
_entity.pdbx_description
1 polymer ?
#
loop_
_entity_poly.entity_id
_entity_poly.type
_entity_poly.pdbx_seq_one_letter_code
_entity_poly.pdbx_strand_id
1 'polypeptide(L)'
;MGKKTILCLDDERTILTSLKGQLRRNFGSEYGYEFAESPEEALELIEELKQEDIDILLIVSDWLMPEMKGDEFLIKVHQKFPN
;
A
#
# COMPACT_ATOMS: atom_id res chain seq x y z
N MET A 1 5.10 -19.98 -5.47
CA MET A 1 5.08 -18.94 -4.42
C MET A 1 4.53 -17.70 -5.07
N GLY A 2 3.33 -17.26 -4.68
CA GLY A 2 2.72 -16.04 -5.21
C GLY A 2 3.63 -14.84 -4.96
N LYS A 3 3.60 -13.88 -5.89
CA LYS A 3 4.30 -12.62 -5.72
C LYS A 3 3.65 -11.90 -4.54
N LYS A 4 4.46 -11.38 -3.61
CA LYS A 4 3.99 -10.67 -2.42
C LYS A 4 4.36 -9.20 -2.51
N THR A 5 3.46 -8.32 -2.14
CA THR A 5 3.63 -6.87 -2.27
C THR A 5 3.41 -6.15 -0.93
N ILE A 6 4.16 -5.08 -0.69
CA ILE A 6 3.92 -4.11 0.37
C ILE A 6 3.34 -2.85 -0.28
N LEU A 7 2.21 -2.37 0.23
CA LEU A 7 1.58 -1.13 -0.22
C LEU A 7 1.84 -0.02 0.81
N CYS A 8 2.31 1.13 0.34
CA CYS A 8 2.49 2.33 1.16
C CYS A 8 1.55 3.43 0.67
N LEU A 9 0.80 4.06 1.57
CA LEU A 9 -0.11 5.17 1.31
C LEU A 9 0.28 6.37 2.15
N ASP A 10 0.55 7.50 1.51
CA ASP A 10 0.92 8.76 2.16
C ASP A 10 0.72 9.90 1.14
N ASP A 11 0.09 11.00 1.52
CA ASP A 11 -0.15 12.14 0.63
C ASP A 11 1.13 12.98 0.37
N GLU A 12 2.23 12.69 1.07
CA GLU A 12 3.53 13.30 0.87
C GLU A 12 4.48 12.40 0.05
N ARG A 13 4.65 12.73 -1.23
CA ARG A 13 5.57 12.01 -2.15
C ARG A 13 7.01 11.86 -1.64
N THR A 14 7.50 12.82 -0.84
CA THR A 14 8.84 12.74 -0.23
C THR A 14 8.93 11.57 0.76
N ILE A 15 7.87 11.32 1.53
CA ILE A 15 7.80 10.21 2.49
C ILE A 15 7.76 8.88 1.73
N LEU A 16 6.90 8.75 0.72
CA LEU A 16 6.85 7.56 -0.14
C LEU A 16 8.21 7.25 -0.78
N THR A 17 8.92 8.27 -1.27
CA THR A 17 10.25 8.10 -1.87
C THR A 17 11.28 7.61 -0.84
N SER A 18 11.23 8.14 0.39
CA SER A 18 12.08 7.70 1.49
C SER A 18 11.79 6.24 1.87
N LEU A 19 10.51 5.88 2.05
CA LEU A 19 10.05 4.53 2.35
C LEU A 19 10.48 3.54 1.27
N LYS A 20 10.30 3.89 -0.01
CA LYS A 20 10.78 3.08 -1.15
C LYS A 20 12.27 2.79 -1.05
N GLY A 21 13.08 3.80 -0.73
CA GLY A 21 14.51 3.64 -0.54
C GLY A 21 14.83 2.72 0.65
N GLN A 22 14.15 2.89 1.78
CA GLN A 22 14.36 2.07 2.98
C GLN A 22 13.95 0.61 2.75
N LEU A 23 12.79 0.36 2.15
CA LEU A 23 12.29 -0.98 1.84
C LEU A 23 13.23 -1.71 0.88
N ARG A 24 13.61 -1.07 -0.23
CA ARG A 24 14.56 -1.67 -1.19
C ARG A 24 15.95 -1.92 -0.61
N ARG A 25 16.44 -1.05 0.28
CA ARG A 25 17.73 -1.25 0.94
C ARG A 25 17.73 -2.45 1.89
N ASN A 26 16.63 -2.68 2.62
CA ASN A 26 16.56 -3.73 3.63
C ASN A 26 16.06 -5.07 3.07
N PHE A 27 15.14 -5.06 2.09
CA PHE A 27 14.46 -6.25 1.58
C PHE A 27 14.71 -6.51 0.08
N GLY A 28 15.47 -5.66 -0.60
CA GLY A 28 15.89 -5.88 -1.99
C GLY A 28 14.70 -6.08 -2.94
N SER A 29 14.73 -7.18 -3.70
CA SER A 29 13.66 -7.59 -4.62
C SER A 29 12.85 -8.78 -4.12
N GLU A 30 12.85 -9.03 -2.80
CA GLU A 30 12.09 -10.13 -2.20
C GLU A 30 10.57 -9.88 -2.29
N TYR A 31 10.17 -8.61 -2.23
CA TYR A 31 8.78 -8.16 -2.32
C TYR A 31 8.58 -7.19 -3.49
N GLY A 32 7.34 -7.12 -3.98
CA GLY A 32 6.83 -5.97 -4.71
C GLY A 32 6.61 -4.78 -3.77
N TYR A 33 6.67 -3.57 -4.31
CA TYR A 33 6.43 -2.34 -3.54
C TYR A 33 5.57 -1.42 -4.37
N GLU A 34 4.35 -1.20 -3.92
CA GLU A 34 3.42 -0.26 -4.51
C GLU A 34 3.25 0.95 -3.59
N PHE A 35 3.01 2.11 -4.21
CA PHE A 35 2.94 3.40 -3.52
C PHE A 35 1.74 4.16 -4.07
N ALA A 36 0.95 4.73 -3.17
CA ALA A 36 -0.21 5.56 -3.51
C ALA A 36 -0.13 6.89 -2.75
N GLU A 37 -0.54 7.97 -3.42
CA GLU A 37 -0.63 9.32 -2.85
C GLU A 37 -2.08 9.64 -2.39
N SER A 38 -3.06 8.80 -2.72
CA SER A 38 -4.43 8.92 -2.24
C SER A 38 -5.10 7.58 -1.89
N PRO A 39 -6.13 7.59 -1.01
CA PRO A 39 -6.92 6.40 -0.70
C PRO A 39 -7.56 5.74 -1.92
N GLU A 40 -8.00 6.54 -2.89
CA GLU A 40 -8.63 6.10 -4.12
C GLU A 40 -7.64 5.33 -4.99
N GLU A 41 -6.44 5.88 -5.21
CA GLU A 41 -5.35 5.22 -5.92
C GLU A 41 -4.95 3.92 -5.21
N ALA A 42 -4.86 3.94 -3.87
CA ALA A 42 -4.55 2.75 -3.10
C ALA A 42 -5.61 1.64 -3.27
N LEU A 43 -6.90 1.99 -3.32
CA LEU A 43 -7.97 1.03 -3.55
C LEU A 43 -7.94 0.45 -4.97
N GLU A 44 -7.63 1.26 -5.98
CA GLU A 44 -7.45 0.81 -7.36
C GLU A 44 -6.27 -0.18 -7.45
N LEU A 45 -5.13 0.15 -6.85
CA LEU A 45 -3.98 -0.75 -6.78
C LEU A 45 -4.30 -2.07 -6.08
N ILE A 46 -5.07 -2.04 -4.99
CA ILE A 46 -5.48 -3.28 -4.30
C ILE A 46 -6.35 -4.16 -5.23
N GLU A 47 -7.23 -3.57 -6.01
CA GLU A 47 -8.04 -4.31 -6.98
C GLU A 47 -7.20 -4.92 -8.10
N GLU A 48 -6.26 -4.16 -8.66
CA GLU A 48 -5.33 -4.65 -9.69
C GLU A 48 -4.49 -5.81 -9.18
N LEU A 49 -3.86 -5.65 -8.00
CA LEU A 49 -3.05 -6.70 -7.38
C LEU A 49 -3.86 -7.97 -7.13
N LYS A 50 -5.12 -7.83 -6.68
CA LYS A 50 -6.02 -8.97 -6.49
C LYS A 50 -6.40 -9.65 -7.81
N GLN A 51 -6.61 -8.89 -8.88
CA GLN A 51 -6.87 -9.45 -10.21
C GLN A 51 -5.66 -10.20 -10.76
N GLU A 52 -4.45 -9.78 -10.40
CA GLU A 52 -3.19 -10.43 -10.76
C GLU A 52 -2.80 -11.61 -9.83
N ASP A 53 -3.63 -11.96 -8.85
CA ASP A 53 -3.34 -12.99 -7.84
C ASP A 53 -2.02 -12.70 -7.06
N ILE A 54 -1.78 -11.41 -6.78
CA ILE A 54 -0.65 -10.92 -6.00
C ILE A 54 -1.13 -10.60 -4.58
N ASP A 55 -0.52 -11.28 -3.60
CA ASP A 55 -0.86 -11.10 -2.19
C ASP A 55 -0.28 -9.79 -1.64
N ILE A 56 -1.12 -8.99 -0.99
CA ILE A 56 -0.66 -7.84 -0.21
C ILE A 56 -0.29 -8.32 1.19
N LEU A 57 1.00 -8.31 1.50
CA LEU A 57 1.52 -8.78 2.78
C LEU A 57 1.32 -7.76 3.91
N LEU A 58 1.45 -6.48 3.57
CA LEU A 58 1.44 -5.38 4.51
C LEU A 58 0.95 -4.11 3.82
N ILE A 59 0.13 -3.34 4.52
CA ILE A 59 -0.25 -1.98 4.16
C ILE A 59 0.29 -1.04 5.23
N VAL A 60 1.01 -0.01 4.81
CA VAL A 60 1.48 1.10 5.65
C VAL A 60 0.76 2.35 5.18
N SER A 61 0.03 3.03 6.06
CA SER A 61 -0.71 4.25 5.75
C SER A 61 -0.31 5.36 6.70
N ASP A 62 -0.16 6.58 6.20
CA ASP A 62 -0.24 7.75 7.08
C ASP A 62 -1.64 7.87 7.67
N TRP A 63 -1.73 8.42 8.88
CA TRP A 63 -3.00 8.59 9.58
C TRP A 63 -3.74 9.86 9.14
N LEU A 64 -3.03 10.95 8.85
CA LEU A 64 -3.60 12.27 8.64
C LEU A 64 -3.49 12.70 7.18
N MET A 65 -4.45 12.26 6.36
CA MET A 65 -4.56 12.70 4.96
C MET A 65 -5.79 13.59 4.75
N PRO A 66 -5.80 14.49 3.75
CA PRO A 66 -6.84 15.51 3.56
C PRO A 66 -8.24 14.95 3.25
N GLU A 67 -8.33 13.81 2.55
CA GLU A 67 -9.59 13.26 2.05
C GLU A 67 -10.18 12.16 2.95
N MET A 68 -9.32 11.32 3.51
CA MET A 68 -9.69 10.20 4.36
C MET A 68 -8.56 9.91 5.34
N LYS A 69 -8.88 9.60 6.59
CA LYS A 69 -7.82 9.17 7.52
C LYS A 69 -7.35 7.76 7.22
N GLY A 70 -6.11 7.46 7.58
CA GLY A 70 -5.53 6.13 7.36
C GLY A 70 -6.30 5.01 8.05
N ASP A 71 -6.84 5.25 9.25
CA ASP A 71 -7.67 4.27 9.96
C ASP A 71 -9.00 4.00 9.24
N GLU A 72 -9.67 5.04 8.76
CA GLU A 72 -10.88 4.92 7.94
C GLU A 72 -10.61 4.16 6.63
N PHE A 73 -9.48 4.44 5.98
CA PHE A 73 -9.02 3.71 4.80
C PHE A 73 -8.80 2.23 5.11
N LEU A 74 -8.03 1.90 6.15
CA LEU A 74 -7.74 0.51 6.54
C LEU A 74 -9.01 -0.25 6.93
N ILE A 75 -9.98 0.39 7.58
CA ILE A 75 -11.29 -0.20 7.86
C ILE A 75 -12.02 -0.54 6.55
N LYS A 76 -12.05 0.37 5.58
CA LYS A 76 -12.67 0.13 4.27
C LYS A 76 -11.98 -1.01 3.52
N VAL A 77 -10.64 -1.03 3.52
CA VAL A 77 -9.86 -2.11 2.92
C VAL A 77 -10.25 -3.44 3.56
N HIS A 78 -10.26 -3.54 4.88
CA HIS A 78 -10.63 -4.78 5.57
C HIS A 78 -12.07 -5.22 5.28
N GLN A 79 -13.02 -4.29 5.14
CA GLN A 79 -14.40 -4.62 4.77
C GLN A 79 -14.51 -5.19 3.34
N LYS A 80 -13.72 -4.68 2.40
CA LYS A 80 -13.75 -5.08 0.98
C LYS A 80 -12.84 -6.26 0.67
N PHE A 81 -11.74 -6.39 1.42
CA PHE A 81 -10.67 -7.37 1.30
C PHE A 81 -10.30 -7.89 2.70
N PRO A 82 -11.11 -8.81 3.26
CA PRO A 82 -10.94 -9.26 4.65
C PRO A 82 -9.78 -10.24 4.87
N ASN A 83 -9.15 -10.73 3.80
CA ASN A 83 -8.09 -11.75 3.83
C ASN A 83 -6.80 -11.18 3.23
#